data_AF-A0A440BZM7-F1
#
_entry.id   AF-A0A440BZM7-F1
#
_cell.length_a   1.000
_cell.length_b   1.000
_cell.length_c   1.000
_cell.angle_alpha   90.00
_cell.angle_beta   90.00
_cell.angle_gamma   90.00
#
_symmetry.space_group_name_H-M   'P 1'
#
loop_
_entity.id
_entity.type
_entity.pdbx_description
1 polymer ?
#
loop_
_entity_poly.entity_id
_entity_poly.type
_entity_poly.pdbx_seq_one_letter_code
_entity_poly.pdbx_strand_id
1 'polypeptide(L)'
;LPAAERAYLLEELNRTAAAYPSERCIHELFEQQVQKAPEAVALVFEDERLSYGELNARANRLAHHLIGLGVRPDQPVAICLERSPAMVVGLLAILKAGGAYLPLDPAYPCARLRQ
;
A
#
# COMPACT_ATOMS: atom_id res chain seq x y z
N LEU A 1 -18.71 -15.28 34.90
CA LEU A 1 -17.41 -14.62 35.12
C LEU A 1 -17.55 -13.61 36.24
N PRO A 2 -16.68 -13.63 37.26
CA PRO A 2 -16.54 -12.55 38.24
C PRO A 2 -16.40 -11.19 37.54
N ALA A 3 -16.93 -10.13 38.15
CA ALA A 3 -16.91 -8.79 37.56
C ALA A 3 -15.47 -8.28 37.28
N ALA A 4 -14.53 -8.58 38.18
CA ALA A 4 -13.12 -8.20 38.02
C ALA A 4 -12.45 -8.94 36.84
N GLU A 5 -12.71 -10.24 36.70
CA GLU A 5 -12.20 -11.03 35.57
C GLU A 5 -12.80 -10.52 34.24
N ARG A 6 -14.08 -10.17 34.24
CA ARG A 6 -14.74 -9.58 33.06
C ARG A 6 -14.14 -8.21 32.69
N ALA A 7 -13.86 -7.34 33.66
CA ALA A 7 -13.26 -6.03 33.41
C ALA A 7 -11.82 -6.16 32.88
N TYR A 8 -11.02 -7.04 33.47
CA TYR A 8 -9.67 -7.33 33.01
C TYR A 8 -9.66 -7.78 31.54
N LEU A 9 -10.49 -8.79 31.19
CA LEU A 9 -10.52 -9.36 29.86
C LEU A 9 -11.10 -8.43 28.79
N LEU A 10 -12.12 -7.64 29.13
CA LEU A 10 -12.85 -6.82 28.15
C LEU A 10 -12.36 -5.38 28.06
N GLU A 11 -11.77 -4.84 29.11
CA GLU A 11 -11.40 -3.41 29.16
C GLU A 11 -9.88 -3.24 29.23
N GLU A 12 -9.20 -3.93 30.15
CA GLU A 12 -7.76 -3.75 30.32
C GLU A 12 -6.97 -4.32 29.14
N LEU A 13 -7.28 -5.54 28.71
CA LEU A 13 -6.63 -6.15 27.55
C LEU A 13 -6.97 -5.47 26.21
N ASN A 14 -8.12 -4.79 26.14
CA ASN A 14 -8.56 -4.07 24.92
C ASN A 14 -8.21 -2.57 24.95
N ARG A 15 -7.39 -2.10 25.90
CA ARG A 15 -6.92 -0.70 25.95
C ARG A 15 -5.81 -0.45 24.93
N THR A 16 -6.12 -0.63 23.65
CA THR A 16 -5.21 -0.46 22.52
C THR A 16 -5.39 0.86 21.78
N ALA A 17 -6.30 1.73 22.26
CA ALA A 17 -6.54 3.04 21.67
C ALA A 17 -5.29 3.92 21.77
N ALA A 18 -4.77 4.33 20.61
CA ALA A 18 -3.65 5.24 20.48
C ALA A 18 -3.95 6.29 19.41
N ALA A 19 -3.39 7.49 19.57
CA ALA A 19 -3.53 8.53 18.56
C ALA A 19 -2.83 8.09 17.26
N TYR A 20 -3.59 8.03 16.17
CA TYR A 20 -3.12 7.67 14.84
C TYR A 20 -3.78 8.60 13.81
N PRO A 21 -3.08 9.04 12.75
CA PRO A 21 -3.67 9.90 11.72
C PRO A 21 -4.63 9.12 10.82
N SER A 22 -5.80 8.74 11.34
CA SER A 22 -6.83 7.96 10.64
C SER A 22 -7.45 8.65 9.45
N GLU A 23 -7.32 9.98 9.36
CA GLU A 23 -7.83 10.81 8.26
C GLU A 23 -6.91 10.80 7.03
N ARG A 24 -5.76 10.13 7.08
CA ARG A 24 -4.78 10.12 5.99
C ARG A 24 -4.68 8.76 5.31
N CYS A 25 -4.58 8.79 4.00
CA CYS A 25 -4.29 7.63 3.20
C CYS A 25 -2.81 7.22 3.28
N ILE A 26 -2.53 5.95 3.03
CA ILE A 26 -1.17 5.39 3.02
C ILE A 26 -0.25 6.16 2.07
N HIS A 27 -0.73 6.50 0.86
CA HIS A 27 0.07 7.20 -0.13
C HIS A 27 0.40 8.65 0.28
N GLU A 28 -0.45 9.30 1.08
CA GLU A 28 -0.19 10.65 1.62
C GLU A 28 0.88 10.62 2.72
N LEU A 29 0.85 9.59 3.59
CA LEU A 29 1.91 9.37 4.58
C LEU A 29 3.24 9.04 3.90
N PHE A 30 3.20 8.27 2.81
CA PHE A 30 4.38 8.01 1.98
C PHE A 30 4.92 9.30 1.35
N GLU A 31 4.07 10.14 0.75
CA GLU A 31 4.47 11.42 0.18
C GLU A 31 5.09 12.37 1.21
N GLN A 32 4.58 12.37 2.45
CA GLN A 32 5.20 13.12 3.54
C GLN A 32 6.61 12.63 3.86
N GLN A 33 6.85 11.31 3.79
CA GLN A 33 8.19 10.76 3.94
C GLN A 33 9.10 11.15 2.77
N VAL A 34 8.57 11.16 1.55
CA VAL A 34 9.30 11.60 0.35
C VAL A 34 9.75 13.06 0.48
N GLN A 35 8.90 13.95 1.00
CA GLN A 35 9.27 15.35 1.22
C GLN A 35 10.36 15.51 2.28
N LYS A 36 10.38 14.66 3.31
CA LYS A 36 11.37 14.73 4.39
C LYS A 36 12.75 14.24 3.96
N ALA A 37 12.81 13.19 3.14
CA ALA A 37 14.07 12.54 2.78
C ALA A 37 14.01 11.97 1.35
N PRO A 38 13.97 12.82 0.30
CA PRO A 38 13.78 12.38 -1.07
C PRO A 38 14.91 11.47 -1.57
N GLU A 39 16.15 11.75 -1.16
CA GLU A 39 17.34 10.99 -1.57
C GLU A 39 17.59 9.73 -0.73
N ALA A 40 16.82 9.50 0.34
CA ALA A 40 16.97 8.30 1.14
C ALA A 40 16.49 7.07 0.34
N VAL A 41 17.16 5.94 0.51
CA VAL A 41 16.79 4.68 -0.14
C VAL A 41 15.45 4.20 0.40
N ALA A 42 14.47 4.01 -0.49
CA ALA A 42 13.14 3.51 -0.19
C ALA A 42 12.99 2.02 -0.52
N LEU A 43 13.66 1.56 -1.57
CA LEU A 43 13.56 0.18 -2.05
C LEU A 43 14.93 -0.30 -2.55
N VAL A 44 15.26 -1.54 -2.20
CA VAL A 44 16.41 -2.26 -2.74
C VAL A 44 15.90 -3.60 -3.25
N PHE A 45 16.28 -3.94 -4.48
CA PHE A 45 16.00 -5.25 -5.08
C PHE A 45 17.21 -5.65 -5.89
N GLU A 46 17.89 -6.72 -5.46
CA GLU A 46 19.19 -7.12 -6.02
C GLU A 46 20.17 -5.93 -6.02
N ASP A 47 20.71 -5.57 -7.17
CA ASP A 47 21.63 -4.44 -7.34
C ASP A 47 20.91 -3.10 -7.63
N GLU A 48 19.58 -3.10 -7.81
CA GLU A 48 18.79 -1.88 -8.01
C GLU A 48 18.42 -1.24 -6.67
N ARG A 49 18.57 0.08 -6.61
CA ARG A 49 18.14 0.91 -5.47
C ARG A 49 17.30 2.05 -6.00
N LEU A 50 16.18 2.32 -5.33
CA LEU A 50 15.35 3.49 -5.59
C LEU A 50 15.29 4.37 -4.36
N SER A 51 15.51 5.66 -4.56
CA SER A 51 15.23 6.66 -3.53
C SER A 51 13.73 6.85 -3.34
N TYR A 52 13.32 7.46 -2.23
CA TYR A 52 11.94 7.87 -2.01
C TYR A 52 11.44 8.78 -3.15
N GLY A 53 12.26 9.73 -3.59
CA GLY A 53 11.94 10.65 -4.69
C GLY A 53 11.71 9.91 -6.01
N GLU A 54 12.60 8.99 -6.37
CA GLU A 54 12.51 8.20 -7.60
C GLU A 54 11.29 7.28 -7.59
N LEU A 55 11.08 6.56 -6.48
CA LEU A 55 9.94 5.67 -6.32
C LEU A 55 8.61 6.43 -6.41
N ASN A 56 8.52 7.58 -5.74
CA ASN A 56 7.35 8.45 -5.79
C ASN A 56 7.09 8.98 -7.20
N ALA A 57 8.12 9.45 -7.90
CA ALA A 57 8.00 9.95 -9.26
C ALA A 57 7.53 8.86 -10.24
N ARG A 58 8.10 7.64 -10.15
CA ARG A 58 7.65 6.49 -10.96
C ARG A 58 6.19 6.13 -10.66
N ALA A 59 5.82 6.07 -9.38
CA ALA A 59 4.45 5.76 -8.95
C ALA A 59 3.44 6.84 -9.39
N ASN A 60 3.78 8.13 -9.29
CA ASN A 60 2.91 9.23 -9.73
C ASN A 60 2.64 9.18 -11.24
N ARG A 61 3.67 8.91 -12.06
CA ARG A 61 3.48 8.79 -13.52
C ARG A 61 2.50 7.64 -13.86
N LEU A 62 2.67 6.49 -13.22
CA LEU A 62 1.77 5.36 -13.42
C LEU A 62 0.37 5.64 -12.87
N ALA A 63 0.25 6.30 -11.72
CA ALA A 63 -1.04 6.68 -11.13
C ALA A 63 -1.84 7.58 -12.09
N HIS A 64 -1.21 8.60 -12.68
CA HIS A 64 -1.87 9.44 -13.68
C HIS A 64 -2.31 8.65 -14.92
N HIS A 65 -1.50 7.68 -15.35
CA HIS A 65 -1.90 6.80 -16.45
C HIS A 65 -3.13 5.95 -16.07
N LEU A 66 -3.16 5.35 -14.87
CA LEU A 66 -4.29 4.59 -14.36
C LEU A 66 -5.56 5.44 -14.24
N ILE A 67 -5.44 6.68 -13.76
CA ILE A 67 -6.53 7.65 -13.71
C ILE A 67 -7.05 7.93 -15.14
N GLY A 68 -6.15 8.11 -16.10
CA GLY A 68 -6.50 8.28 -17.52
C GLY A 68 -7.21 7.05 -18.13
N LEU A 69 -6.92 5.85 -17.63
CA LEU A 69 -7.61 4.61 -17.98
C LEU A 69 -8.96 4.43 -17.25
N GLY A 70 -9.29 5.33 -16.33
CA GLY A 70 -10.60 5.36 -15.67
C GLY A 70 -10.63 4.76 -14.26
N VAL A 71 -9.48 4.49 -13.63
CA VAL A 71 -9.44 4.09 -12.22
C VAL A 71 -10.03 5.19 -11.34
N ARG A 72 -10.90 4.79 -10.40
CA ARG A 72 -11.61 5.66 -9.45
C ARG A 72 -11.46 5.13 -8.02
N PRO A 73 -11.78 5.96 -7.01
CA PRO A 73 -11.94 5.51 -5.65
C PRO A 73 -12.79 4.23 -5.54
N ASP A 74 -12.39 3.34 -4.62
CA ASP A 74 -13.02 2.05 -4.32
C ASP A 74 -13.00 1.02 -5.46
N GLN A 75 -12.27 1.27 -6.56
CA GLN A 75 -12.10 0.29 -7.62
C GLN A 75 -10.94 -0.66 -7.35
N PRO A 76 -11.16 -1.99 -7.41
CA PRO A 76 -10.08 -2.96 -7.37
C PRO A 76 -9.29 -2.95 -8.68
N VAL A 77 -7.96 -2.87 -8.57
CA VAL A 77 -7.03 -2.99 -9.70
C VAL A 77 -6.17 -4.23 -9.47
N ALA A 78 -6.31 -5.23 -10.36
CA ALA A 78 -5.49 -6.42 -10.31
C ALA A 78 -4.02 -6.09 -10.61
N ILE A 79 -3.11 -6.64 -9.82
CA ILE A 79 -1.66 -6.58 -10.05
C ILE A 79 -1.11 -8.00 -10.09
N CYS A 80 -0.55 -8.40 -11.23
CA CYS A 80 -0.04 -9.73 -11.50
C CYS A 80 1.40 -9.63 -12.00
N LEU A 81 2.33 -9.49 -11.06
CA LEU A 81 3.75 -9.30 -11.32
C LEU A 81 4.59 -10.18 -10.38
N GLU A 82 5.75 -10.60 -10.85
CA GLU A 82 6.77 -11.16 -9.97
C GLU A 82 7.38 -10.08 -9.06
N ARG A 83 8.07 -10.52 -8.00
CA ARG A 83 8.76 -9.63 -7.07
C ARG A 83 9.78 -8.80 -7.83
N SER A 84 9.58 -7.48 -7.82
CA SER A 84 10.38 -6.51 -8.57
C SER A 84 10.12 -5.09 -8.07
N PRO A 85 10.99 -4.11 -8.39
CA PRO A 85 10.69 -2.70 -8.16
C PRO A 85 9.42 -2.22 -8.85
N ALA A 86 9.10 -2.78 -10.03
CA ALA A 86 7.87 -2.50 -10.76
C ALA A 86 6.61 -2.87 -9.96
N MET A 87 6.65 -3.97 -9.19
CA MET A 87 5.55 -4.34 -8.30
C MET A 87 5.27 -3.24 -7.26
N VAL A 88 6.31 -2.74 -6.58
CA VAL A 88 6.15 -1.70 -5.54
C VAL A 88 5.67 -0.38 -6.16
N VAL A 89 6.20 -0.01 -7.33
CA VAL A 89 5.71 1.13 -8.12
C VAL A 89 4.21 0.97 -8.44
N GLY A 90 3.80 -0.22 -8.89
CA GLY A 90 2.40 -0.54 -9.21
C GLY A 90 1.47 -0.41 -8.02
N LEU A 91 1.84 -0.97 -6.86
CA LEU A 91 1.07 -0.87 -5.63
C LEU A 91 0.85 0.59 -5.21
N LEU A 92 1.92 1.38 -5.16
CA LEU A 92 1.82 2.81 -4.82
C LEU A 92 1.01 3.58 -5.85
N ALA A 93 1.16 3.27 -7.14
CA ALA A 93 0.41 3.93 -8.21
C ALA A 93 -1.10 3.67 -8.11
N ILE A 94 -1.51 2.43 -7.79
CA ILE A 94 -2.92 2.08 -7.57
C ILE A 94 -3.49 2.88 -6.40
N LEU A 95 -2.78 2.92 -5.27
CA LEU A 95 -3.21 3.67 -4.09
C LEU A 95 -3.33 5.17 -4.39
N LYS A 96 -2.37 5.74 -5.15
CA LYS A 96 -2.38 7.16 -5.58
C LYS A 96 -3.48 7.48 -6.60
N ALA A 97 -3.89 6.49 -7.40
CA ALA A 97 -5.04 6.61 -8.28
C ALA A 97 -6.38 6.51 -7.52
N GLY A 98 -6.36 6.25 -6.21
CA GLY A 98 -7.53 6.06 -5.36
C GLY A 98 -8.07 4.62 -5.35
N GLY A 99 -7.47 3.70 -6.12
CA GLY A 99 -7.90 2.31 -6.18
C GLY A 99 -7.39 1.46 -5.01
N ALA A 100 -7.96 0.27 -4.88
CA ALA A 100 -7.43 -0.79 -4.03
C ALA A 100 -6.72 -1.84 -4.91
N TYR A 101 -5.55 -2.32 -4.50
CA TYR A 101 -4.86 -3.35 -5.29
C TYR A 101 -5.38 -4.74 -4.93
N LEU A 102 -5.55 -5.59 -5.95
CA LEU A 102 -5.85 -7.01 -5.82
C LEU A 102 -4.61 -7.80 -6.29
N PRO A 103 -3.78 -8.32 -5.36
CA PRO A 103 -2.58 -9.06 -5.73
C PRO A 103 -2.95 -10.43 -6.29
N LEU A 104 -2.46 -10.71 -7.49
CA LEU A 104 -2.59 -12.01 -8.15
C LEU A 104 -1.19 -12.62 -8.28
N ASP A 105 -1.01 -13.82 -7.75
CA ASP A 105 0.25 -14.55 -7.87
C ASP A 105 0.35 -15.18 -9.27
N PRO A 106 1.33 -14.78 -10.11
CA PRO A 106 1.52 -15.37 -11.43
C PRO A 106 1.82 -16.87 -11.40
N ALA A 107 2.34 -17.39 -10.28
CA ALA A 107 2.61 -18.82 -10.12
C ALA A 107 1.33 -19.66 -9.94
N TYR A 108 0.18 -19.04 -9.72
CA TYR A 108 -1.08 -19.76 -9.62
C TYR A 108 -1.58 -20.26 -10.98
N PRO A 109 -2.21 -21.45 -11.03
CA PRO A 109 -2.85 -21.93 -12.24
C PRO A 109 -3.87 -20.91 -12.77
N CYS A 110 -3.94 -20.75 -14.10
CA CYS A 110 -4.88 -19.81 -14.75
C CYS A 110 -6.33 -19.98 -14.28
N ALA A 111 -6.76 -21.20 -13.93
CA ALA A 111 -8.09 -21.46 -13.41
C ALA A 111 -8.38 -20.71 -12.10
N ARG A 112 -7.37 -20.51 -11.23
CA ARG A 112 -7.48 -19.78 -9.97
C ARG A 112 -7.54 -18.26 -10.18
N LEU A 113 -6.91 -17.76 -11.23
CA LEU A 113 -6.87 -16.34 -11.58
C LEU A 113 -8.15 -15.85 -12.31
N ARG A 114 -8.97 -16.77 -12.82
CA ARG A 114 -10.22 -16.49 -13.53
C ARG A 114 -11.49 -16.61 -12.66
N GLN A 115 -11.34 -16.98 -11.38
CA GLN A 115 -12.43 -17.05 -10.40
C GLN A 115 -12.69 -15.67 -9.80
#